data_AF-A0A8T4WK74-F1
#
_entry.id   AF-A0A8T4WK74-F1
#
_cell.length_a   1.000
_cell.length_b   1.000
_cell.length_c   1.000
_cell.angle_alpha   90.00
_cell.angle_beta   90.00
_cell.angle_gamma   90.00
#
_symmetry.space_group_name_H-M   'P 1'
#
loop_
_entity.id
_entity.type
_entity.pdbx_description
1 polymer ?
#
loop_
_entity_poly.entity_id
_entity_poly.type
_entity_poly.pdbx_seq_one_letter_code
_entity_poly.pdbx_strand_id
1 'polypeptide(L)' 'MTSKTISVKEEVYDMLEKEKLPKESFSDTLTRLIKDKGKISDLAGAWSDLDEKELESIEKGMKKVRGSADERVLRS' A
#
# COMPACT_ATOMS: atom_id res chain seq x y z
N MET A 1 26.44 8.06 -11.45
CA MET A 1 24.96 8.13 -11.46
C MET A 1 24.57 9.35 -12.28
N THR A 2 23.69 9.18 -13.26
CA THR A 2 23.10 10.30 -14.02
C THR A 2 21.85 10.77 -13.28
N SER A 3 21.82 12.04 -12.90
CA SER A 3 20.62 12.69 -12.36
C SER A 3 19.86 13.42 -13.46
N LYS A 4 18.55 13.54 -13.30
CA LYS A 4 17.69 14.44 -14.07
C LYS A 4 16.90 15.28 -13.09
N THR A 5 16.74 16.56 -13.40
CA THR A 5 15.91 17.48 -12.62
C THR A 5 14.52 17.54 -13.23
N ILE A 6 13.49 17.44 -12.40
CA ILE A 6 12.10 17.68 -12.77
C ILE A 6 11.57 18.82 -11.92
N SER A 7 10.79 19.71 -12.52
CA SER A 7 10.00 20.70 -11.77
C SER A 7 8.62 20.13 -11.51
N VAL A 8 8.17 20.20 -10.27
CA VAL A 8 6.84 19.79 -9.84
C VAL A 8 6.13 20.98 -9.21
N LYS A 9 4.81 20.89 -9.09
CA LYS A 9 4.06 21.87 -8.29
C LYS A 9 4.40 21.70 -6.81
N GLU A 10 4.28 22.78 -6.05
CA GLU A 10 4.51 22.77 -4.60
C GLU A 10 3.67 21.70 -3.89
N GLU A 11 2.39 21.60 -4.22
CA GLU A 11 1.47 20.60 -3.67
C GLU A 11 1.99 19.15 -3.84
N VAL A 12 2.67 18.87 -4.95
CA VAL A 12 3.23 17.55 -5.25
C VAL A 12 4.52 17.32 -4.47
N TYR A 13 5.33 18.36 -4.30
CA TYR A 13 6.53 18.30 -3.47
C TYR A 13 6.19 17.99 -2.01
N ASP A 14 5.20 18.68 -1.44
CA ASP A 14 4.74 18.46 -0.07
C ASP A 14 4.20 17.04 0.13
N MET A 15 3.51 16.50 -0.87
CA MET A 15 3.05 15.11 -0.85
C MET A 15 4.23 14.14 -0.87
N LEU A 16 5.24 14.37 -1.70
CA LEU A 16 6.45 13.55 -1.78
C LEU A 16 7.26 13.58 -0.49
N GLU A 17 7.34 14.74 0.17
CA GLU A 17 8.05 14.91 1.43
C GLU A 17 7.38 14.12 2.56
N LYS A 18 6.05 14.07 2.61
CA LYS A 18 5.30 13.27 3.59
C LYS A 18 5.49 11.77 3.43
N GLU A 19 5.65 11.30 2.19
CA GLU A 19 5.87 9.89 1.88
C GLU A 19 7.30 9.42 2.11
N LYS A 20 8.25 10.35 2.28
CA LYS A 20 9.68 10.07 2.38
C LYS A 20 10.05 9.48 3.75
N LEU A 21 10.68 8.31 3.74
CA LEU A 21 11.11 7.64 4.96
C LEU A 21 12.41 8.24 5.54
N PRO A 22 12.69 8.02 6.85
CA PRO A 22 13.95 8.43 7.44
C PRO A 22 15.14 7.82 6.70
N LYS A 23 16.14 8.66 6.38
CA LYS A 23 17.35 8.30 5.61
C LYS A 23 17.13 7.93 4.14
N GLU A 24 15.92 8.08 3.61
CA GLU A 24 15.60 7.89 2.18
C GLU A 24 15.93 9.17 1.38
N SER A 25 16.33 9.07 0.11
CA SER A 25 16.36 10.22 -0.82
C SER A 25 15.05 10.32 -1.60
N PHE A 26 14.75 11.48 -2.21
CA PHE A 26 13.56 11.59 -3.07
C PHE A 26 13.55 10.61 -4.25
N SER A 27 14.73 10.27 -4.78
CA SER A 27 14.84 9.26 -5.84
C SER A 27 14.51 7.85 -5.33
N ASP A 28 14.88 7.54 -4.09
CA ASP A 28 14.54 6.26 -3.45
C ASP A 28 13.04 6.20 -3.14
N THR A 29 12.46 7.28 -2.60
CA THR A 29 11.01 7.40 -2.36
C THR A 29 10.20 7.19 -3.64
N LEU A 30 10.57 7.86 -4.73
CA LEU A 30 9.91 7.67 -6.03
C LEU A 30 10.06 6.23 -6.53
N THR A 31 11.27 5.67 -6.42
CA THR A 31 11.53 4.29 -6.83
C THR A 31 10.67 3.31 -6.05
N ARG A 32 10.56 3.47 -4.73
CA ARG A 32 9.72 2.67 -3.85
C ARG A 32 8.25 2.84 -4.23
N LEU A 33 7.71 4.05 -4.28
CA LEU A 33 6.30 4.29 -4.60
C LEU A 33 5.90 3.75 -5.99
N ILE A 34 6.82 3.78 -6.96
CA ILE A 34 6.58 3.24 -8.31
C ILE A 34 6.72 1.71 -8.33
N LYS A 35 7.66 1.13 -7.58
CA LYS A 35 7.90 -0.32 -7.53
C LYS A 35 6.97 -1.07 -6.56
N ASP A 36 6.50 -0.43 -5.50
CA ASP A 36 5.66 -1.01 -4.42
C ASP A 36 4.22 -1.29 -4.85
N LYS A 37 3.88 -1.09 -6.12
CA LYS A 37 2.81 -1.90 -6.71
C LYS A 37 3.36 -3.32 -6.94
N GLY A 38 3.71 -4.00 -5.84
CA GLY A 38 4.09 -5.40 -5.85
C GLY A 38 3.10 -6.17 -6.70
N LYS A 39 3.60 -7.11 -7.51
CA LYS A 39 2.71 -7.84 -8.40
C LYS A 39 1.78 -8.65 -7.51
N ILE A 40 0.50 -8.75 -7.87
CA ILE A 40 -0.45 -9.63 -7.16
C ILE A 40 0.10 -11.08 -7.09
N SER A 41 0.92 -11.48 -8.07
CA SER A 41 1.64 -12.76 -8.07
C SER A 41 2.60 -12.93 -6.89
N ASP A 42 3.17 -11.85 -6.37
CA ASP A 42 4.11 -11.88 -5.24
C ASP A 42 3.39 -12.16 -3.91
N LEU A 43 2.06 -12.07 -3.89
CA LEU A 43 1.19 -12.44 -2.77
C LEU A 43 0.70 -13.90 -2.85
N ALA A 44 1.00 -14.62 -3.95
CA ALA A 44 0.60 -16.01 -4.11
C ALA A 44 1.34 -16.89 -3.10
N GLY A 45 0.59 -17.59 -2.25
CA GLY A 45 1.17 -18.42 -1.18
C GLY A 45 1.60 -17.65 0.06
N ALA A 46 1.32 -16.35 0.17
CA ALA A 46 1.68 -15.56 1.35
C ALA A 46 1.07 -16.09 2.67
N TRP A 47 0.03 -16.93 2.58
CA TRP A 47 -0.67 -17.55 3.71
C TRP A 47 -0.51 -19.09 3.73
N SER A 48 0.48 -19.65 3.02
CA SER A 48 0.70 -21.11 2.97
C SER A 48 1.04 -21.73 4.32
N ASP A 49 1.63 -20.94 5.21
CA ASP A 49 2.17 -21.40 6.49
C ASP A 49 1.17 -21.23 7.64
N LEU A 50 -0.01 -20.67 7.37
CA LEU A 50 -1.06 -20.45 8.35
C LEU A 50 -1.87 -21.73 8.56
N ASP A 51 -2.25 -21.98 9.81
CA ASP A 51 -3.17 -23.07 10.11
C ASP A 51 -4.63 -22.71 9.79
N GLU A 52 -5.50 -23.72 9.77
CA GLU A 52 -6.91 -23.56 9.41
C GLU A 52 -7.67 -22.59 10.33
N LYS A 53 -7.29 -22.50 11.62
CA LYS A 53 -7.93 -21.59 12.58
C LYS A 53 -7.46 -20.15 12.37
N GLU A 54 -6.20 -19.96 12.00
CA GLU A 54 -5.66 -18.65 11.63
C GLU A 54 -6.33 -18.13 10.36
N LEU A 55 -6.50 -19.00 9.35
CA LEU A 55 -7.24 -18.68 8.12
C LEU A 55 -8.70 -18.31 8.40
N GLU A 56 -9.38 -19.09 9.23
CA GLU A 56 -10.79 -18.85 9.59
C GLU A 56 -10.98 -17.53 10.36
N SER A 57 -10.01 -17.17 11.20
CA SER A 57 -10.00 -15.90 11.93
C SER A 57 -9.82 -14.70 11.00
N ILE A 58 -8.92 -14.82 10.01
CA ILE A 58 -8.70 -13.81 8.98
C ILE A 58 -9.95 -13.65 8.09
N GLU A 59 -10.60 -14.76 7.71
CA GLU A 59 -11.83 -14.73 6.92
C GLU A 59 -12.99 -14.05 7.67
N LYS A 60 -13.18 -14.37 8.96
CA LYS A 60 -14.18 -13.71 9.82
C LYS A 60 -13.91 -12.20 9.93
N GLY A 61 -12.65 -11.81 10.08
CA GLY A 61 -12.23 -10.40 10.08
C GLY A 61 -12.61 -9.70 8.77
N MET A 62 -12.29 -10.30 7.63
CA MET A 62 -12.62 -9.74 6.31
C MET A 62 -14.13 -9.60 6.07
N LYS A 63 -14.95 -10.59 6.47
CA LYS A 63 -16.41 -10.51 6.35
C LYS A 63 -16.99 -9.35 7.16
N LYS A 64 -16.49 -9.13 8.38
CA LYS A 64 -16.92 -8.02 9.24
C LYS A 64 -16.60 -6.66 8.64
N VAL A 65 -15.39 -6.50 8.07
CA VAL A 65 -14.98 -5.26 7.41
C VAL A 65 -15.84 -5.01 6.17
N ARG A 66 -16.05 -6.01 5.30
CA ARG A 66 -16.88 -5.88 4.08
C ARG A 66 -18.33 -5.53 4.40
N GLY A 67 -18.95 -6.20 5.38
CA GLY A 67 -20.32 -5.86 5.80
C GLY A 67 -20.45 -4.43 6.32
N SER A 68 -19.45 -3.95 7.09
CA SER A 68 -19.44 -2.57 7.59
C SER A 68 -19.18 -1.51 6.51
N ALA A 69 -18.52 -1.88 5.42
CA ALA A 69 -18.30 -1.01 4.27
C ALA A 69 -19.58 -0.87 3.43
N ASP A 70 -20.29 -1.97 3.19
CA ASP A 70 -21.59 -1.97 2.50
C ASP A 70 -22.63 -1.10 3.26
N GLU A 71 -22.70 -1.20 4.59
CA GLU A 71 -23.61 -0.37 5.39
C GLU A 71 -23.30 1.14 5.30
N ARG A 72 -22.05 1.53 5.05
CA ARG A 72 -21.67 2.95 4.89
C ARG A 72 -21.99 3.48 3.50
N VAL A 73 -21.89 2.65 2.47
CA VAL A 73 -22.24 3.00 1.08
C VAL A 73 -23.76 3.03 0.88
N LEU A 74 -24.53 2.16 1.56
CA LEU A 74 -26.00 2.17 1.54
C LEU A 74 -26.64 3.33 2.32
N ARG A 75 -25.87 4.03 3.16
CA ARG A 75 -26.33 5.17 3.98
C ARG A 75 -25.93 6.56 3.42
N SER A 76 -25.20 6.61 2.30
CA SER A 76 -24.87 7.85 1.57
C SER A 76 -25.84 8.08 0.42
#